data_AF-A0A958EP17-F1
#
_entry.id   AF-A0A958EP17-F1
#
_cell.length_a   1.000
_cell.length_b   1.000
_cell.length_c   1.000
_cell.angle_alpha   90.00
_cell.angle_beta   90.00
_cell.angle_gamma   90.00
#
_symmetry.space_group_name_H-M   'P 1'
#
loop_
_entity.id
_entity.type
_entity.pdbx_description
1 polymer ?
#
loop_
_entity_poly.entity_id
_entity_poly.type
_entity_poly.pdbx_seq_one_letter_code
_entity_poly.pdbx_strand_id
1 'polypeptide(L)'
;DTVDSIFTFFKKHAENKVVSLAKLNGFGSITKFVEPIINVKTNANLFSYIYNSFENNYSDLFESKGNAGNFSMLLQAQKRLNERIANVANEGEIYLFPLGISKRIRHYLNVQKSYLDIVQTVKKSLSMGWRTIHLFYWIGHPLESAEDERLYKKEIQEIEDYIADFKKITVQLHISPFVPAAKSEFLWDELISPADYLKRKEQINKLIENKADMTAHYEAFSAYMNRLFAMRANEEQASILAENLRRYITDNRLEDHELFFSELLEHNPELASLFSAQAFDRQFPNIFSMSENELIELQEKRKTVSKQLIDEQFSSESDFNINLIKKALPNLNCELRKTLDAAATVLSEGEITYGRSEKRRASQQQEFAKKYRIRFSKTGEMSFFTYQDVRTLFLKCFEQCKLAVVMTKGFKPHPKIAFAAPASIGVESEAEYFDVEINMIQTIDFASVLNPVLPNGIQVLESVEIPIKHESLAASINLNEYRFDFSETDLASNDVKNWYSQQEIAMERDSKNATLSLDLKTYVHEFQEIADRVFLFKLISLDNRLIKTDEILNSINQFRPFKLYHTKILRLRQLTYVNDQYLNPIEKQAI
;
A
#
# COMPACT_ATOMS: atom_id res chain seq x y z
N ASP A 1 31.67 25.53 19.04
CA ASP A 1 32.81 25.28 19.95
C ASP A 1 32.63 24.08 20.91
N THR A 2 31.58 24.01 21.74
CA THR A 2 31.34 22.82 22.61
C THR A 2 30.65 21.66 21.91
N VAL A 3 29.84 21.93 20.87
CA VAL A 3 29.14 20.90 20.08
C VAL A 3 30.08 20.22 19.08
N ASP A 4 30.98 20.99 18.45
CA ASP A 4 31.97 20.44 17.51
C ASP A 4 33.01 19.56 18.21
N SER A 5 33.34 19.84 19.47
CA SER A 5 34.22 19.00 20.29
C SER A 5 33.55 17.66 20.67
N ILE A 6 32.23 17.66 20.92
CA ILE A 6 31.45 16.44 21.19
C ILE A 6 31.30 15.60 19.92
N PHE A 7 31.02 16.22 18.77
CA PHE A 7 30.97 15.53 17.49
C PHE A 7 32.34 14.95 17.09
N THR A 8 33.43 15.67 17.35
CA THR A 8 34.80 15.19 17.11
C THR A 8 35.14 14.02 18.04
N PHE A 9 34.67 14.04 19.29
CA PHE A 9 34.84 12.93 20.24
C PHE A 9 34.09 11.66 19.79
N PHE A 10 32.81 11.77 19.41
CA PHE A 10 32.03 10.62 18.94
C PHE A 10 32.53 10.07 17.59
N LYS A 11 32.96 10.95 16.67
CA LYS A 11 33.55 10.56 15.40
C LYS A 11 34.86 9.78 15.59
N LYS A 12 35.75 10.27 16.46
CA LYS A 12 37.04 9.62 16.77
C LYS A 12 36.85 8.29 17.53
N HIS A 13 35.79 8.15 18.32
CA HIS A 13 35.47 6.89 19.02
C HIS A 13 34.81 5.85 18.11
N ALA A 14 33.94 6.28 17.18
CA ALA A 14 33.35 5.42 16.17
C ALA A 14 34.40 4.92 15.16
N GLU A 15 35.30 5.78 14.71
CA GLU A 15 36.40 5.42 13.81
C GLU A 15 37.36 4.39 14.45
N ASN A 16 37.70 4.55 15.74
CA ASN A 16 38.56 3.60 16.45
C ASN A 16 37.90 2.21 16.67
N LYS A 17 36.58 2.15 16.87
CA LYS A 17 35.83 0.88 16.97
C LYS A 17 35.65 0.17 15.63
N VAL A 18 35.48 0.93 14.55
CA VAL A 18 35.36 0.39 13.18
C VAL A 18 36.71 -0.09 12.65
N VAL A 19 37.81 0.60 12.96
CA VAL A 19 39.18 0.18 12.58
C VAL A 19 39.64 -1.07 13.35
N SER A 20 39.23 -1.24 14.61
CA SER A 20 39.54 -2.45 15.39
C SER A 20 38.74 -3.67 14.91
N LEU A 21 37.48 -3.49 14.48
CA LEU A 21 36.67 -4.54 13.85
C LEU A 21 37.13 -4.90 12.42
N ALA A 22 37.69 -3.94 11.68
CA ALA A 22 38.20 -4.16 10.32
C ALA A 22 39.54 -4.92 10.30
N LYS A 23 40.42 -4.72 11.29
CA LYS A 23 41.69 -5.48 11.42
C LYS A 23 41.49 -6.95 11.79
N LEU A 24 40.38 -7.31 12.44
CA LEU A 24 40.06 -8.70 12.81
C LEU A 24 39.53 -9.55 11.64
N ASN A 25 39.09 -8.92 10.53
CA ASN A 25 38.37 -9.63 9.45
C ASN A 25 38.96 -9.44 8.04
N GLY A 26 40.13 -8.83 7.89
CA GLY A 26 40.89 -8.85 6.62
C GLY A 26 40.22 -8.19 5.41
N PHE A 27 39.26 -7.27 5.60
CA PHE A 27 38.62 -6.54 4.50
C PHE A 27 39.38 -5.25 4.17
N GLY A 28 40.02 -5.22 3.01
CA GLY A 28 40.56 -4.00 2.41
C GLY A 28 39.45 -3.12 1.83
N SER A 29 39.47 -1.84 2.21
CA SER A 29 38.74 -0.70 1.62
C SER A 29 37.20 -0.64 1.80
N ILE A 30 36.75 0.02 2.88
CA ILE A 30 35.33 0.38 3.16
C ILE A 30 35.06 1.89 2.96
N THR A 31 35.98 2.66 2.39
CA THR A 31 35.81 4.12 2.22
C THR A 31 34.73 4.53 1.21
N LYS A 32 34.06 3.60 0.50
CA LYS A 32 32.87 3.90 -0.35
C LYS A 32 31.51 3.58 0.29
N PHE A 33 31.47 3.07 1.52
CA PHE A 33 30.22 2.57 2.13
C PHE A 33 29.62 3.45 3.23
N VAL A 34 30.27 4.54 3.63
CA VAL A 34 29.83 5.32 4.81
C VAL A 34 29.13 6.64 4.44
N GLU A 35 29.23 7.12 3.20
CA GLU A 35 28.57 8.38 2.79
C GLU A 35 27.02 8.36 2.82
N PRO A 36 26.29 7.26 2.57
CA PRO A 36 24.83 7.32 2.58
C PRO A 36 24.20 7.30 3.97
N ILE A 37 24.93 6.89 5.01
CA ILE A 37 24.34 6.67 6.35
C ILE A 37 24.26 7.97 7.18
N ILE A 38 24.99 9.01 6.79
CA ILE A 38 25.09 10.25 7.58
C ILE A 38 24.03 11.31 7.20
N ASN A 39 23.23 11.11 6.15
CA ASN A 39 22.32 12.16 5.64
C ASN A 39 20.81 11.91 5.78
N VAL A 40 20.35 11.00 6.64
CA VAL A 40 18.92 10.89 6.93
C VAL A 40 18.55 11.83 8.09
N LYS A 41 18.23 13.08 7.73
CA LYS A 41 17.51 14.00 8.61
C LYS A 41 16.05 13.53 8.77
N THR A 42 15.71 13.29 10.04
CA THR A 42 14.39 13.40 10.70
C THR A 42 13.20 12.53 10.26
N ASN A 43 12.53 12.02 11.31
CA ASN A 43 11.32 11.20 11.36
C ASN A 43 10.16 11.67 10.45
N ALA A 44 9.62 10.70 9.68
CA ALA A 44 8.31 10.62 9.00
C ALA A 44 8.40 9.59 7.86
N ASN A 45 9.52 9.63 7.12
CA ASN A 45 9.74 8.80 5.92
C ASN A 45 10.01 7.33 6.24
N LEU A 46 10.51 6.99 7.43
CA LEU A 46 10.77 5.59 7.80
C LEU A 46 9.46 4.84 8.11
N PHE A 47 8.50 5.48 8.75
CA PHE A 47 7.20 4.88 9.04
C PHE A 47 6.38 4.69 7.76
N SER A 48 6.37 5.70 6.88
CA SER A 48 5.75 5.58 5.56
C SER A 48 6.45 4.53 4.69
N TYR A 49 7.77 4.40 4.75
CA TYR A 49 8.51 3.34 4.05
C TYR A 49 8.25 1.94 4.61
N ILE A 50 8.11 1.81 5.93
CA ILE A 50 7.79 0.53 6.59
C ILE A 50 6.34 0.14 6.31
N TYR A 51 5.40 1.08 6.40
CA TYR A 51 3.97 0.88 6.12
C TYR A 51 3.72 0.56 4.63
N ASN A 52 4.35 1.30 3.71
CA ASN A 52 4.26 1.02 2.27
C ASN A 52 5.03 -0.26 1.87
N SER A 53 6.13 -0.59 2.56
CA SER A 53 6.74 -1.92 2.42
C SER A 53 5.88 -3.02 3.02
N PHE A 54 5.02 -2.72 4.01
CA PHE A 54 4.09 -3.67 4.61
C PHE A 54 2.95 -4.00 3.65
N GLU A 55 2.34 -2.99 3.02
CA GLU A 55 1.30 -3.20 1.99
C GLU A 55 1.80 -3.99 0.79
N ASN A 56 2.96 -3.61 0.24
CA ASN A 56 3.51 -4.26 -0.96
C ASN A 56 3.96 -5.71 -0.71
N ASN A 57 4.24 -6.11 0.54
CA ASN A 57 4.53 -7.50 0.87
C ASN A 57 3.28 -8.30 1.28
N TYR A 58 2.16 -7.62 1.57
CA TYR A 58 0.90 -8.27 1.96
C TYR A 58 0.16 -8.85 0.75
N SER A 59 0.24 -8.21 -0.42
CA SER A 59 -0.33 -8.71 -1.67
C SER A 59 0.26 -10.06 -2.08
N ASP A 60 1.58 -10.21 -1.97
CA ASP A 60 2.31 -11.40 -2.42
C ASP A 60 2.15 -12.59 -1.46
N LEU A 61 1.82 -12.34 -0.19
CA LEU A 61 1.67 -13.36 0.84
C LEU A 61 0.28 -14.02 0.86
N PHE A 62 -0.76 -13.30 0.44
CA PHE A 62 -2.13 -13.84 0.36
C PHE A 62 -2.33 -14.83 -0.79
N GLU A 63 -1.58 -14.71 -1.89
CA GLU A 63 -1.72 -15.59 -3.05
C GLU A 63 -1.13 -17.00 -2.82
N SER A 64 -0.23 -17.17 -1.85
CA SER A 64 0.61 -18.37 -1.86
C SER A 64 0.04 -19.63 -1.17
N LYS A 65 -0.86 -19.58 -0.17
CA LYS A 65 -1.52 -20.79 0.39
C LYS A 65 -2.83 -20.49 1.13
N GLY A 66 -3.92 -21.11 0.68
CA GLY A 66 -5.16 -21.24 1.43
C GLY A 66 -4.97 -22.13 2.67
N ASN A 67 -5.20 -21.56 3.85
CA ASN A 67 -5.71 -22.18 5.08
C ASN A 67 -5.44 -21.25 6.28
N ALA A 68 -6.26 -21.38 7.31
CA ALA A 68 -6.27 -20.65 8.59
C ALA A 68 -4.94 -20.63 9.41
N GLY A 69 -3.81 -21.13 8.86
CA GLY A 69 -2.50 -21.11 9.49
C GLY A 69 -1.76 -19.77 9.45
N ASN A 70 -2.23 -18.79 8.68
CA ASN A 70 -1.48 -17.54 8.43
C ASN A 70 -1.55 -16.50 9.55
N PHE A 71 -2.43 -16.65 10.55
CA PHE A 71 -2.35 -15.83 11.76
C PHE A 71 -1.08 -16.12 12.58
N SER A 72 -0.59 -17.36 12.56
CA SER A 72 0.69 -17.69 13.20
C SER A 72 1.89 -17.12 12.45
N MET A 73 1.80 -16.94 11.13
CA MET A 73 2.84 -16.26 10.34
C MET A 73 2.79 -14.75 10.54
N LEU A 74 1.60 -14.18 10.73
CA LEU A 74 1.39 -12.81 11.19
C LEU A 74 1.99 -12.60 12.59
N LEU A 75 1.77 -13.54 13.51
CA LEU A 75 2.37 -13.55 14.85
C LEU A 75 3.89 -13.78 14.81
N GLN A 76 4.41 -14.58 13.86
CA GLN A 76 5.85 -14.81 13.64
C GLN A 76 6.53 -13.64 12.92
N ALA A 77 5.85 -13.00 11.97
CA ALA A 77 6.30 -11.77 11.33
C ALA A 77 6.26 -10.62 12.33
N GLN A 78 5.25 -10.55 13.20
CA GLN A 78 5.18 -9.67 14.36
C GLN A 78 6.26 -9.99 15.40
N LYS A 79 6.58 -11.27 15.64
CA LYS A 79 7.71 -11.68 16.50
C LYS A 79 9.05 -11.25 15.89
N ARG A 80 9.27 -11.49 14.60
CA ARG A 80 10.47 -11.07 13.85
C ARG A 80 10.55 -9.56 13.69
N LEU A 81 9.41 -8.88 13.61
CA LEU A 81 9.30 -7.42 13.60
C LEU A 81 9.59 -6.88 15.00
N ASN A 82 9.08 -7.49 16.07
CA ASN A 82 9.43 -7.14 17.45
C ASN A 82 10.90 -7.42 17.75
N GLU A 83 11.49 -8.50 17.20
CA GLU A 83 12.93 -8.80 17.29
C GLU A 83 13.77 -7.83 16.45
N ARG A 84 13.28 -7.41 15.28
CA ARG A 84 13.96 -6.40 14.46
C ARG A 84 13.79 -4.98 14.99
N ILE A 85 12.63 -4.63 15.55
CA ILE A 85 12.35 -3.37 16.26
C ILE A 85 13.18 -3.35 17.54
N ALA A 86 13.28 -4.46 18.30
CA ALA A 86 14.17 -4.54 19.46
C ALA A 86 15.65 -4.36 19.09
N ASN A 87 16.06 -4.78 17.88
CA ASN A 87 17.42 -4.62 17.38
C ASN A 87 17.67 -3.30 16.62
N VAL A 88 16.61 -2.56 16.25
CA VAL A 88 16.65 -1.28 15.48
C VAL A 88 16.03 -0.13 16.28
N ALA A 89 15.65 -0.35 17.56
CA ALA A 89 15.08 0.66 18.43
C ALA A 89 16.10 1.78 18.67
N ASN A 90 16.07 2.76 17.78
CA ASN A 90 16.33 4.12 18.19
C ASN A 90 15.26 4.46 19.24
N GLU A 91 15.71 4.76 20.46
CA GLU A 91 15.06 5.74 21.34
C GLU A 91 13.69 5.37 21.94
N GLY A 92 13.60 4.32 22.78
CA GLY A 92 12.63 4.30 23.89
C GLY A 92 11.12 4.22 23.57
N GLU A 93 10.71 3.72 22.40
CA GLU A 93 9.29 3.59 22.01
C GLU A 93 8.79 2.13 21.92
N ILE A 94 7.56 1.83 22.36
CA ILE A 94 6.90 0.51 22.22
C ILE A 94 5.68 0.55 21.32
N TYR A 95 5.52 -0.48 20.48
CA TYR A 95 4.36 -0.65 19.60
C TYR A 95 3.55 -1.87 20.04
N LEU A 96 2.29 -1.65 20.40
CA LEU A 96 1.35 -2.65 20.86
C LEU A 96 0.12 -2.67 19.96
N PHE A 97 -0.26 -3.86 19.49
CA PHE A 97 -1.39 -4.08 18.61
C PHE A 97 -2.49 -4.88 19.33
N PRO A 98 -3.25 -4.24 20.25
CA PRO A 98 -4.48 -4.82 20.76
C PRO A 98 -5.41 -5.25 19.62
N LEU A 99 -5.53 -4.42 18.57
CA LEU A 99 -6.45 -4.55 17.43
C LEU A 99 -7.92 -4.54 17.84
N GLY A 100 -8.38 -5.51 18.65
CA GLY A 100 -9.74 -5.53 19.17
C GLY A 100 -9.91 -4.65 20.41
N ILE A 101 -11.06 -3.98 20.50
CA ILE A 101 -11.43 -3.12 21.65
C ILE A 101 -11.79 -3.88 22.93
N SER A 102 -12.11 -5.16 22.84
CA SER A 102 -12.43 -5.99 24.01
C SER A 102 -11.70 -7.33 23.97
N LYS A 103 -11.62 -8.03 25.11
CA LYS A 103 -11.01 -9.37 25.17
C LYS A 103 -11.71 -10.33 24.20
N ARG A 104 -13.03 -10.23 24.13
CA ARG A 104 -13.90 -11.04 23.27
C ARG A 104 -13.55 -10.82 21.79
N ILE A 105 -13.45 -9.56 21.34
CA ILE A 105 -13.04 -9.23 19.96
C ILE A 105 -11.57 -9.63 19.69
N ARG A 106 -10.67 -9.46 20.66
CA ARG A 106 -9.26 -9.87 20.52
C ARG A 106 -9.08 -11.37 20.37
N HIS A 107 -9.81 -12.16 21.16
CA HIS A 107 -9.79 -13.62 21.07
C HIS A 107 -10.22 -14.07 19.67
N TYR A 108 -11.29 -13.45 19.16
CA TYR A 108 -11.76 -13.71 17.82
C TYR A 108 -10.72 -13.36 16.73
N LEU A 109 -10.08 -12.19 16.84
CA LEU A 109 -9.01 -11.79 15.93
C LEU A 109 -7.74 -12.65 16.10
N ASN A 110 -7.78 -13.75 16.87
CA ASN A 110 -6.64 -14.60 17.21
C ASN A 110 -5.46 -13.80 17.78
N VAL A 111 -5.76 -12.67 18.41
CA VAL A 111 -4.80 -11.87 19.17
C VAL A 111 -4.83 -12.42 20.58
N GLN A 112 -3.91 -13.33 20.89
CA GLN A 112 -3.80 -13.98 22.21
C GLN A 112 -3.36 -13.04 23.34
N LYS A 113 -3.44 -11.72 23.16
CA LYS A 113 -3.10 -10.75 24.21
C LYS A 113 -4.36 -10.40 24.97
N SER A 114 -4.44 -10.86 26.21
CA SER A 114 -5.41 -10.36 27.16
C SER A 114 -5.10 -8.91 27.54
N TYR A 115 -6.09 -8.22 28.11
CA TYR A 115 -5.90 -6.93 28.76
C TYR A 115 -4.71 -6.95 29.74
N LEU A 116 -4.62 -8.01 30.57
CA LEU A 116 -3.54 -8.16 31.55
C LEU A 116 -2.17 -8.24 30.85
N ASP A 117 -2.08 -8.91 29.70
CA ASP A 117 -0.82 -9.01 28.96
C ASP A 117 -0.37 -7.65 28.41
N ILE A 118 -1.32 -6.83 27.93
CA ILE A 118 -1.02 -5.48 27.44
C ILE A 118 -0.50 -4.62 28.58
N VAL A 119 -1.24 -4.56 29.69
CA VAL A 119 -0.86 -3.77 30.86
C VAL A 119 0.49 -4.25 31.39
N GLN A 120 0.71 -5.56 31.57
CA GLN A 120 2.00 -6.10 32.01
C GLN A 120 3.14 -5.79 31.05
N THR A 121 2.89 -5.83 29.74
CA THR A 121 3.88 -5.44 28.74
C THR A 121 4.25 -3.97 28.89
N VAL A 122 3.25 -3.08 29.06
CA VAL A 122 3.48 -1.66 29.36
C VAL A 122 4.31 -1.51 30.64
N LYS A 123 3.93 -2.16 31.75
CA LYS A 123 4.67 -2.12 33.03
C LYS A 123 6.14 -2.47 32.84
N LYS A 124 6.40 -3.58 32.16
CA LYS A 124 7.75 -4.09 31.92
C LYS A 124 8.54 -3.14 31.03
N SER A 125 7.95 -2.63 29.96
CA SER A 125 8.63 -1.70 29.05
C SER A 125 8.97 -0.38 29.71
N LEU A 126 8.07 0.18 30.52
CA LEU A 126 8.35 1.38 31.31
C LEU A 126 9.50 1.16 32.30
N SER A 127 9.55 -0.01 32.95
CA SER A 127 10.66 -0.36 33.84
C SER A 127 12.01 -0.48 33.11
N MET A 128 11.98 -0.78 31.81
CA MET A 128 13.15 -0.85 30.94
C MET A 128 13.55 0.52 30.34
N GLY A 129 12.89 1.60 30.75
CA GLY A 129 13.21 2.96 30.34
C GLY A 129 12.53 3.44 29.06
N TRP A 130 11.56 2.68 28.54
CA TRP A 130 10.78 3.08 27.37
C TRP A 130 9.78 4.15 27.81
N ARG A 131 9.61 5.20 27.01
CA ARG A 131 8.85 6.41 27.37
C ARG A 131 7.71 6.69 26.41
N THR A 132 7.74 6.17 25.20
CA THR A 132 6.64 6.32 24.22
C THR A 132 5.93 4.99 24.04
N ILE A 133 4.60 4.98 24.07
CA ILE A 133 3.74 3.79 23.92
C ILE A 133 2.77 4.04 22.76
N HIS A 134 2.78 3.19 21.75
CA HIS A 134 1.85 3.23 20.62
C HIS A 134 0.85 2.07 20.77
N LEU A 135 -0.44 2.37 20.79
CA LEU A 135 -1.52 1.39 20.90
C LEU A 135 -2.42 1.44 19.67
N PHE A 136 -2.54 0.34 18.94
CA PHE A 136 -3.34 0.26 17.71
C PHE A 136 -4.68 -0.45 17.96
N TYR A 137 -5.78 0.25 17.67
CA TYR A 137 -7.14 -0.22 17.84
C TYR A 137 -7.95 -0.14 16.55
N TRP A 138 -8.74 -1.18 16.30
CA TRP A 138 -9.82 -1.20 15.33
C TRP A 138 -11.15 -0.96 16.02
N ILE A 139 -11.93 -0.02 15.47
CA ILE A 139 -13.30 0.26 15.91
C ILE A 139 -14.29 -0.09 14.81
N GLY A 140 -15.54 -0.37 15.19
CA GLY A 140 -16.58 -0.69 14.23
C GLY A 140 -16.49 -2.12 13.70
N HIS A 141 -15.94 -3.04 14.50
CA HIS A 141 -15.97 -4.46 14.15
C HIS A 141 -17.44 -4.94 14.13
N PRO A 142 -17.90 -5.76 13.17
CA PRO A 142 -19.32 -6.16 13.07
C PRO A 142 -19.93 -6.81 14.32
N LEU A 143 -19.07 -7.44 15.13
CA LEU A 143 -19.47 -8.07 16.39
C LEU A 143 -19.32 -7.16 17.61
N GLU A 144 -18.86 -5.92 17.44
CA GLU A 144 -18.74 -4.92 18.51
C GLU A 144 -20.11 -4.60 19.11
N SER A 145 -20.21 -4.70 20.43
CA SER A 145 -21.38 -4.27 21.19
C SER A 145 -21.10 -2.97 21.95
N ALA A 146 -22.16 -2.32 22.45
CA ALA A 146 -22.03 -1.16 23.33
C ALA A 146 -21.21 -1.45 24.60
N GLU A 147 -21.20 -2.70 25.07
CA GLU A 147 -20.39 -3.11 26.22
C GLU A 147 -18.89 -3.19 25.86
N ASP A 148 -18.55 -3.66 24.66
CA ASP A 148 -17.15 -3.68 24.19
C ASP A 148 -16.59 -2.26 24.06
N GLU A 149 -17.41 -1.32 23.59
CA GLU A 149 -17.06 0.10 23.56
C GLU A 149 -16.77 0.63 24.98
N ARG A 150 -17.59 0.28 25.98
CA ARG A 150 -17.37 0.67 27.38
C ARG A 150 -16.05 0.09 27.92
N LEU A 151 -15.75 -1.17 27.61
CA LEU A 151 -14.54 -1.86 28.08
C LEU A 151 -13.26 -1.22 27.54
N TYR A 152 -13.25 -0.79 26.28
CA TYR A 152 -12.10 -0.09 25.70
C TYR A 152 -11.82 1.26 26.35
N LYS A 153 -12.87 2.03 26.62
CA LYS A 153 -12.77 3.31 27.34
C LYS A 153 -12.17 3.11 28.73
N LYS A 154 -12.58 2.03 29.41
CA LYS A 154 -12.02 1.61 30.70
C LYS A 154 -10.55 1.17 30.58
N GLU A 155 -10.19 0.40 29.56
CA GLU A 155 -8.80 -0.02 29.30
C GLU A 155 -7.86 1.18 29.11
N ILE A 156 -8.28 2.20 28.35
CA ILE A 156 -7.51 3.45 28.19
C ILE A 156 -7.32 4.15 29.54
N GLN A 157 -8.40 4.27 30.33
CA GLN A 157 -8.34 4.92 31.64
C GLN A 157 -7.41 4.18 32.61
N GLU A 158 -7.41 2.86 32.62
CA GLU A 158 -6.55 2.07 33.50
C GLU A 158 -5.07 2.10 33.06
N ILE A 159 -4.81 2.18 31.75
CA ILE A 159 -3.45 2.42 31.23
C ILE A 159 -2.97 3.80 31.70
N GLU A 160 -3.81 4.83 31.61
CA GLU A 160 -3.50 6.16 32.10
C GLU A 160 -3.19 6.18 33.60
N ASP A 161 -4.08 5.62 34.42
CA ASP A 161 -3.90 5.56 35.88
C ASP A 161 -2.58 4.89 36.24
N TYR A 162 -2.16 3.89 35.45
CA TYR A 162 -0.89 3.21 35.64
C TYR A 162 0.34 4.02 35.19
N ILE A 163 0.27 4.73 34.07
CA ILE A 163 1.40 5.54 33.59
C ILE A 163 1.59 6.83 34.42
N ALA A 164 0.59 7.27 35.16
CA ALA A 164 0.64 8.49 35.99
C ALA A 164 1.81 8.48 36.99
N ASP A 165 2.23 7.31 37.46
CA ASP A 165 3.38 7.13 38.36
C ASP A 165 4.74 7.36 37.67
N PHE A 166 4.77 7.46 36.34
CA PHE A 166 5.98 7.58 35.54
C PHE A 166 6.12 8.99 34.93
N LYS A 167 7.25 9.64 35.18
CA LYS A 167 7.53 10.96 34.58
C LYS A 167 7.83 10.86 33.09
N LYS A 168 7.31 11.79 32.28
CA LYS A 168 7.62 11.94 30.85
C LYS A 168 7.28 10.69 30.03
N ILE A 169 6.04 10.23 30.13
CA ILE A 169 5.49 9.18 29.26
C ILE A 169 4.65 9.82 28.17
N THR A 170 4.64 9.23 26.99
CA THR A 170 3.76 9.62 25.88
C THR A 170 3.03 8.38 25.40
N VAL A 171 1.71 8.44 25.33
CA VAL A 171 0.86 7.38 24.78
C VAL A 171 0.19 7.88 23.51
N GLN A 172 0.43 7.18 22.41
CA GLN A 172 -0.17 7.44 21.12
C GLN A 172 -1.19 6.35 20.81
N LEU A 173 -2.46 6.71 20.76
CA LEU A 173 -3.55 5.85 20.29
C LEU A 173 -3.63 5.95 18.78
N HIS A 174 -3.63 4.83 18.07
CA HIS A 174 -3.78 4.73 16.61
C HIS A 174 -5.10 4.02 16.32
N ILE A 175 -6.08 4.74 15.80
CA ILE A 175 -7.47 4.29 15.69
C ILE A 175 -7.86 4.22 14.22
N SER A 176 -8.30 3.03 13.81
CA SER A 176 -8.69 2.72 12.44
C SER A 176 -10.08 2.07 12.42
N PRO A 177 -10.94 2.36 11.45
CA PRO A 177 -12.14 1.58 11.23
C PRO A 177 -11.77 0.16 10.75
N PHE A 178 -12.54 -0.83 11.19
CA PHE A 178 -12.39 -2.21 10.73
C PHE A 178 -12.89 -2.36 9.29
N VAL A 179 -12.03 -2.89 8.42
CA VAL A 179 -12.41 -3.31 7.05
C VAL A 179 -12.11 -4.81 6.93
N PRO A 180 -13.10 -5.65 6.60
CA PRO A 180 -12.89 -7.08 6.43
C PRO A 180 -12.00 -7.35 5.22
N ALA A 181 -11.10 -8.31 5.34
CA ALA A 181 -10.35 -8.83 4.20
C ALA A 181 -11.24 -9.65 3.26
N ALA A 182 -10.80 -9.83 2.02
CA ALA A 182 -11.53 -10.54 0.96
C ALA A 182 -12.06 -11.94 1.32
N LYS A 183 -11.38 -12.71 2.18
CA LYS A 183 -11.83 -14.05 2.62
C LYS A 183 -12.24 -14.08 4.09
N SER A 184 -12.82 -12.98 4.55
CA SER A 184 -13.35 -12.85 5.92
C SER A 184 -14.83 -13.24 5.96
N GLU A 185 -15.22 -13.97 7.00
CA GLU A 185 -16.63 -14.27 7.28
C GLU A 185 -17.50 -13.03 7.53
N PHE A 186 -16.88 -11.86 7.75
CA PHE A 186 -17.57 -10.59 7.94
C PHE A 186 -17.61 -9.69 6.72
N LEU A 187 -17.19 -10.19 5.57
CA LEU A 187 -17.18 -9.41 4.35
C LEU A 187 -18.56 -8.83 4.01
N TRP A 188 -19.64 -9.46 4.45
CA TRP A 188 -21.03 -9.07 4.18
C TRP A 188 -21.73 -8.35 5.33
N ASP A 189 -21.07 -8.13 6.47
CA ASP A 189 -21.75 -7.51 7.62
C ASP A 189 -21.94 -5.99 7.45
N GLU A 190 -22.71 -5.37 8.34
CA GLU A 190 -22.71 -3.92 8.44
C GLU A 190 -21.35 -3.41 8.94
N LEU A 191 -20.84 -2.35 8.32
CA LEU A 191 -19.60 -1.68 8.69
C LEU A 191 -19.89 -0.28 9.22
N ILE A 192 -18.97 0.23 10.04
CA ILE A 192 -19.12 1.55 10.65
C ILE A 192 -19.30 2.63 9.58
N SER A 193 -20.38 3.39 9.71
CA SER A 193 -20.66 4.50 8.81
C SER A 193 -19.66 5.65 9.04
N PRO A 194 -19.45 6.54 8.05
CA PRO A 194 -18.62 7.73 8.25
C PRO A 194 -19.08 8.59 9.44
N ALA A 195 -20.40 8.76 9.59
CA ALA A 195 -20.99 9.52 10.69
C ALA A 195 -20.71 8.87 12.06
N ASP A 196 -20.82 7.55 12.15
CA ASP A 196 -20.53 6.82 13.39
C ASP A 196 -19.03 6.82 13.71
N TYR A 197 -18.16 6.72 12.70
CA TYR A 197 -16.72 6.84 12.87
C TYR A 197 -16.33 8.20 13.44
N LEU A 198 -16.89 9.29 12.90
CA LEU A 198 -16.69 10.65 13.42
C LEU A 198 -17.20 10.80 14.86
N LYS A 199 -18.38 10.25 15.17
CA LYS A 199 -18.91 10.23 16.53
C LYS A 199 -17.98 9.48 17.50
N ARG A 200 -17.40 8.35 17.08
CA ARG A 200 -16.43 7.61 17.90
C ARG A 200 -15.13 8.39 18.10
N LYS A 201 -14.64 9.06 17.06
CA LYS A 201 -13.47 9.97 17.15
C LYS A 201 -13.70 11.09 18.17
N GLU A 202 -14.87 11.74 18.16
CA GLU A 202 -15.21 12.77 19.15
C GLU A 202 -15.22 12.23 20.58
N GLN A 203 -15.79 11.05 20.80
CA GLN A 203 -15.83 10.43 22.13
C GLN A 203 -14.44 10.08 22.65
N ILE A 204 -13.57 9.56 21.80
CA ILE A 204 -12.19 9.23 22.19
C ILE A 204 -11.39 10.51 22.46
N ASN A 205 -11.56 11.55 21.65
CA ASN A 205 -10.94 12.85 21.90
C ASN A 205 -11.38 13.43 23.24
N LYS A 206 -12.68 13.42 23.56
CA LYS A 206 -13.20 13.85 24.88
C LYS A 206 -12.62 13.03 26.04
N LEU A 207 -12.38 11.74 25.83
CA LEU A 207 -11.75 10.87 26.82
C LEU A 207 -10.31 11.23 27.13
N ILE A 208 -9.58 11.86 26.18
CA ILE A 208 -8.17 12.20 26.34
C ILE A 208 -7.89 13.72 26.37
N GLU A 209 -8.92 14.55 26.26
CA GLU A 209 -8.81 16.01 26.10
C GLU A 209 -7.98 16.69 27.20
N ASN A 210 -8.03 16.16 28.42
CA ASN A 210 -7.29 16.70 29.58
C ASN A 210 -6.01 15.92 29.91
N LYS A 211 -5.55 15.04 29.01
CA LYS A 211 -4.45 14.10 29.25
C LYS A 211 -3.25 14.50 28.42
N ALA A 212 -2.39 15.36 28.96
CA ALA A 212 -1.21 15.89 28.26
C ALA A 212 -0.23 14.79 27.76
N ASP A 213 -0.25 13.63 28.41
CA ASP A 213 0.60 12.49 28.08
C ASP A 213 -0.02 11.57 27.02
N MET A 214 -1.22 11.87 26.49
CA MET A 214 -1.91 11.04 25.49
C MET A 214 -2.28 11.82 24.22
N THR A 215 -2.06 11.21 23.07
CA THR A 215 -2.51 11.71 21.76
C THR A 215 -3.26 10.61 21.00
N ALA A 216 -4.27 10.98 20.22
CA ALA A 216 -4.96 10.07 19.32
C ALA A 216 -4.70 10.45 17.85
N HIS A 217 -4.31 9.44 17.09
CA HIS A 217 -4.10 9.47 15.65
C HIS A 217 -5.20 8.62 15.02
N TYR A 218 -5.88 9.19 14.05
CA TYR A 218 -7.01 8.56 13.36
C TYR A 218 -6.61 8.27 11.93
N GLU A 219 -7.00 7.11 11.43
CA GLU A 219 -6.90 6.84 10.00
C GLU A 219 -7.73 7.85 9.21
N ALA A 220 -7.14 8.34 8.12
CA ALA A 220 -7.80 9.22 7.17
C ALA A 220 -9.03 8.53 6.58
N PHE A 221 -10.13 9.27 6.45
CA PHE A 221 -11.36 8.73 5.89
C PHE A 221 -11.15 8.19 4.47
N SER A 222 -10.31 8.86 3.70
CA SER A 222 -9.88 8.44 2.37
C SER A 222 -9.23 7.05 2.34
N ALA A 223 -8.38 6.72 3.34
CA ALA A 223 -7.77 5.39 3.43
C ALA A 223 -8.80 4.31 3.78
N TYR A 224 -9.78 4.63 4.64
CA TYR A 224 -10.90 3.75 4.92
C TYR A 224 -11.74 3.48 3.67
N MET A 225 -12.12 4.54 2.94
CA MET A 225 -12.90 4.42 1.71
C MET A 225 -12.18 3.62 0.64
N ASN A 226 -10.89 3.85 0.42
CA ASN A 226 -10.10 3.08 -0.54
C ASN A 226 -10.14 1.57 -0.23
N ARG A 227 -9.94 1.19 1.04
CA ARG A 227 -10.03 -0.22 1.45
C ARG A 227 -11.45 -0.76 1.28
N LEU A 228 -12.47 0.04 1.56
CA LEU A 228 -13.87 -0.37 1.41
C LEU A 228 -14.24 -0.61 -0.06
N PHE A 229 -13.87 0.30 -0.96
CA PHE A 229 -14.05 0.14 -2.40
C PHE A 229 -13.32 -1.11 -2.91
N ALA A 230 -12.08 -1.31 -2.49
CA ALA A 230 -11.31 -2.50 -2.86
C ALA A 230 -11.99 -3.81 -2.46
N MET A 231 -12.66 -3.85 -1.30
CA MET A 231 -13.25 -5.08 -0.76
C MET A 231 -14.71 -5.29 -1.15
N ARG A 232 -15.52 -4.23 -1.33
CA ARG A 232 -16.98 -4.32 -1.45
C ARG A 232 -17.60 -3.72 -2.70
N ALA A 233 -16.90 -2.86 -3.44
CA ALA A 233 -17.52 -2.18 -4.57
C ALA A 233 -17.86 -3.19 -5.68
N ASN A 234 -19.08 -3.11 -6.21
CA ASN A 234 -19.42 -3.76 -7.48
C ASN A 234 -18.88 -2.94 -8.67
N GLU A 235 -19.05 -3.45 -9.90
CA GLU A 235 -18.63 -2.73 -11.12
C GLU A 235 -19.29 -1.35 -11.23
N GLU A 236 -20.59 -1.23 -10.95
CA GLU A 236 -21.32 0.04 -10.99
C GLU A 236 -20.72 1.08 -10.03
N GLN A 237 -20.46 0.69 -8.77
CA GLN A 237 -19.86 1.54 -7.75
C GLN A 237 -18.40 1.89 -8.06
N ALA A 238 -17.64 0.94 -8.63
CA ALA A 238 -16.29 1.20 -9.10
C ALA A 238 -16.31 2.21 -10.27
N SER A 239 -17.30 2.12 -11.15
CA SER A 239 -17.51 3.07 -12.25
C SER A 239 -17.84 4.48 -11.73
N ILE A 240 -18.73 4.58 -10.74
CA ILE A 240 -19.04 5.84 -10.06
C ILE A 240 -17.78 6.45 -9.43
N LEU A 241 -16.97 5.65 -8.73
CA LEU A 241 -15.69 6.12 -8.18
C LEU A 241 -14.76 6.61 -9.29
N ALA A 242 -14.61 5.84 -10.37
CA ALA A 242 -13.73 6.16 -11.49
C ALA A 242 -14.14 7.46 -12.19
N GLU A 243 -15.44 7.65 -12.46
CA GLU A 243 -15.97 8.87 -13.07
C GLU A 243 -15.72 10.09 -12.17
N ASN A 244 -16.02 10.00 -10.89
CA ASN A 244 -15.82 11.11 -9.95
C ASN A 244 -14.33 11.38 -9.69
N LEU A 245 -13.49 10.35 -9.67
CA LEU A 245 -12.04 10.51 -9.56
C LEU A 245 -11.48 11.24 -10.78
N ARG A 246 -11.99 10.94 -11.99
CA ARG A 246 -11.68 11.72 -13.20
C ARG A 246 -11.95 13.19 -12.98
N ARG A 247 -13.13 13.52 -12.41
CA ARG A 247 -13.49 14.91 -12.11
C ARG A 247 -12.49 15.57 -11.16
N TYR A 248 -12.12 14.86 -10.11
CA TYR A 248 -11.28 15.40 -9.05
C TYR A 248 -9.80 15.58 -9.43
N ILE A 249 -9.20 14.62 -10.16
CA ILE A 249 -7.83 14.70 -10.69
C ILE A 249 -7.69 15.93 -11.57
N THR A 250 -8.68 16.10 -12.42
CA THR A 250 -8.64 17.07 -13.49
C THR A 250 -8.92 18.50 -13.01
N ASP A 251 -9.65 18.69 -11.90
CA ASP A 251 -9.78 19.99 -11.22
C ASP A 251 -8.55 20.37 -10.36
N ASN A 252 -7.49 19.56 -10.39
CA ASN A 252 -6.27 19.71 -9.57
C ASN A 252 -6.57 19.79 -8.06
N ARG A 253 -7.69 19.20 -7.62
CA ARG A 253 -8.14 19.20 -6.22
C ARG A 253 -7.55 18.05 -5.39
N LEU A 254 -6.70 17.21 -6.00
CA LEU A 254 -6.12 15.99 -5.41
C LEU A 254 -5.43 16.15 -4.04
N GLU A 255 -5.18 17.38 -3.57
CA GLU A 255 -4.57 17.62 -2.27
C GLU A 255 -5.52 17.34 -1.09
N ASP A 256 -6.85 17.34 -1.30
CA ASP A 256 -7.84 17.11 -0.22
C ASP A 256 -8.69 15.84 -0.44
N HIS A 257 -8.07 14.68 -0.23
CA HIS A 257 -8.74 13.38 -0.33
C HIS A 257 -9.96 13.22 0.59
N GLU A 258 -10.03 13.95 1.70
CA GLU A 258 -11.17 13.88 2.62
C GLU A 258 -12.40 14.59 2.03
N LEU A 259 -12.17 15.75 1.40
CA LEU A 259 -13.21 16.48 0.68
C LEU A 259 -13.74 15.67 -0.50
N PHE A 260 -12.86 14.98 -1.26
CA PHE A 260 -13.27 14.12 -2.37
C PHE A 260 -14.29 13.06 -1.93
N PHE A 261 -13.95 12.25 -0.92
CA PHE A 261 -14.85 11.16 -0.50
C PHE A 261 -16.12 11.67 0.19
N SER A 262 -16.06 12.86 0.81
CA SER A 262 -17.24 13.50 1.37
C SER A 262 -18.22 13.95 0.27
N GLU A 263 -17.72 14.67 -0.74
CA GLU A 263 -18.51 15.08 -1.91
C GLU A 263 -19.01 13.86 -2.69
N LEU A 264 -18.19 12.82 -2.83
CA LEU A 264 -18.56 11.57 -3.51
C LEU A 264 -19.78 10.93 -2.85
N LEU A 265 -19.78 10.78 -1.52
CA LEU A 265 -20.90 10.16 -0.80
C LEU A 265 -22.15 11.04 -0.79
N GLU A 266 -22.00 12.36 -0.75
CA GLU A 266 -23.12 13.31 -0.79
C GLU A 266 -23.89 13.25 -2.12
N HIS A 267 -23.17 13.16 -3.24
CA HIS A 267 -23.75 13.20 -4.58
C HIS A 267 -24.17 11.83 -5.13
N ASN A 268 -23.72 10.74 -4.49
CA ASN A 268 -23.91 9.36 -4.97
C ASN A 268 -24.47 8.48 -3.83
N PRO A 269 -25.75 8.65 -3.43
CA PRO A 269 -26.34 7.98 -2.27
C PRO A 269 -26.33 6.44 -2.36
N GLU A 270 -26.26 5.88 -3.56
CA GLU A 270 -26.10 4.44 -3.81
C GLU A 270 -24.81 3.84 -3.21
N LEU A 271 -23.78 4.67 -3.00
CA LEU A 271 -22.54 4.25 -2.33
C LEU A 271 -22.75 3.97 -0.83
N ALA A 272 -23.86 4.42 -0.24
CA ALA A 272 -24.20 4.07 1.14
C ALA A 272 -24.31 2.55 1.35
N SER A 273 -24.64 1.80 0.29
CA SER A 273 -24.71 0.34 0.35
C SER A 273 -23.36 -0.37 0.55
N LEU A 274 -22.23 0.35 0.43
CA LEU A 274 -20.91 -0.18 0.81
C LEU A 274 -20.82 -0.45 2.32
N PHE A 275 -21.50 0.35 3.13
CA PHE A 275 -21.49 0.24 4.60
C PHE A 275 -22.57 -0.71 5.12
N SER A 276 -23.68 -0.87 4.40
CA SER A 276 -24.79 -1.70 4.85
C SER A 276 -24.45 -3.20 4.83
N ALA A 277 -25.17 -3.97 5.64
CA ALA A 277 -25.16 -5.42 5.52
C ALA A 277 -25.58 -5.88 4.11
N GLN A 278 -24.94 -6.93 3.61
CA GLN A 278 -25.19 -7.52 2.31
C GLN A 278 -25.54 -9.01 2.44
N ALA A 279 -26.17 -9.58 1.42
CA ALA A 279 -26.48 -11.01 1.40
C ALA A 279 -25.17 -11.82 1.35
N PHE A 280 -25.04 -12.87 2.18
CA PHE A 280 -23.79 -13.63 2.35
C PHE A 280 -23.33 -14.36 1.06
N ASP A 281 -24.23 -14.58 0.12
CA ASP A 281 -23.98 -15.17 -1.19
C ASP A 281 -23.60 -14.14 -2.26
N ARG A 282 -23.61 -12.84 -1.93
CA ARG A 282 -23.21 -11.79 -2.86
C ARG A 282 -21.74 -11.98 -3.23
N GLN A 283 -21.50 -12.11 -4.53
CA GLN A 283 -20.15 -12.12 -5.09
C GLN A 283 -19.60 -10.70 -5.17
N PHE A 284 -18.32 -10.55 -4.87
CA PHE A 284 -17.59 -9.29 -4.98
C PHE A 284 -16.59 -9.36 -6.14
N PRO A 285 -16.47 -8.31 -6.97
CA PRO A 285 -15.68 -8.35 -8.20
C PRO A 285 -14.18 -8.59 -7.97
N ASN A 286 -13.63 -8.06 -6.88
CA ASN A 286 -12.18 -8.04 -6.61
C ASN A 286 -11.65 -9.28 -5.91
N ILE A 287 -12.47 -10.32 -5.79
CA ILE A 287 -12.15 -11.52 -5.04
C ILE A 287 -12.35 -12.66 -6.01
N PHE A 288 -11.23 -13.21 -6.51
CA PHE A 288 -11.16 -14.48 -7.23
C PHE A 288 -12.33 -15.38 -6.81
N SER A 289 -13.25 -15.63 -7.75
CA SER A 289 -14.53 -16.30 -7.55
C SER A 289 -14.45 -17.35 -6.43
N MET A 290 -15.01 -17.05 -5.27
CA MET A 290 -15.05 -18.01 -4.16
C MET A 290 -15.88 -19.21 -4.62
N SER A 291 -15.35 -20.41 -4.43
CA SER A 291 -16.11 -21.64 -4.68
C SER A 291 -17.26 -21.77 -3.68
N GLU A 292 -18.32 -22.50 -4.05
CA GLU A 292 -19.43 -22.81 -3.13
C GLU A 292 -18.94 -23.44 -1.81
N ASN A 293 -17.89 -24.25 -1.88
CA ASN A 293 -17.28 -24.88 -0.69
C ASN A 293 -16.63 -23.84 0.24
N GLU A 294 -15.93 -22.84 -0.30
CA GLU A 294 -15.33 -21.77 0.51
C GLU A 294 -16.42 -20.92 1.19
N LEU A 295 -17.52 -20.65 0.48
CA LEU A 295 -18.68 -19.95 1.06
C LEU A 295 -19.29 -20.73 2.23
N ILE A 296 -19.50 -22.04 2.07
CA ILE A 296 -20.01 -22.91 3.14
C ILE A 296 -19.06 -22.92 4.34
N GLU A 297 -17.76 -23.03 4.11
CA GLU A 297 -16.75 -23.00 5.17
C GLU A 297 -16.80 -21.69 5.96
N LEU A 298 -16.91 -20.54 5.28
CA LEU A 298 -17.06 -19.24 5.92
C LEU A 298 -18.39 -19.13 6.70
N GLN A 299 -19.49 -19.68 6.19
CA GLN A 299 -20.77 -19.71 6.92
C GLN A 299 -20.67 -20.53 8.21
N GLU A 300 -20.06 -21.72 8.16
CA GLU A 300 -19.88 -22.58 9.33
C GLU A 300 -18.91 -21.96 10.35
N LYS A 301 -17.84 -21.32 9.86
CA LYS A 301 -16.92 -20.54 10.70
C LYS A 301 -17.66 -19.41 11.41
N ARG A 302 -18.51 -18.67 10.69
CA ARG A 302 -19.36 -17.61 11.27
C ARG A 302 -20.29 -18.15 12.36
N LYS A 303 -20.99 -19.25 12.11
CA LYS A 303 -21.87 -19.89 13.12
C LYS A 303 -21.09 -20.29 14.38
N THR A 304 -19.91 -20.87 14.19
CA THR A 304 -19.03 -21.28 15.29
C THR A 304 -18.59 -20.09 16.13
N VAL A 305 -18.18 -19.02 15.46
CA VAL A 305 -17.74 -17.76 16.07
C VAL A 305 -18.88 -17.10 16.84
N SER A 306 -20.04 -16.93 16.22
CA SER A 306 -21.21 -16.34 16.88
C SER A 306 -21.60 -17.12 18.13
N LYS A 307 -21.50 -18.46 18.10
CA LYS A 307 -21.78 -19.32 19.26
C LYS A 307 -20.74 -19.17 20.37
N GLN A 308 -19.44 -19.19 20.05
CA GLN A 308 -18.36 -18.99 21.03
C GLN A 308 -18.50 -17.66 21.77
N LEU A 309 -18.92 -16.61 21.07
CA LEU A 309 -19.08 -15.28 21.64
C LEU A 309 -20.30 -15.15 22.56
N ILE A 310 -21.39 -15.86 22.27
CA ILE A 310 -22.56 -15.96 23.16
C ILE A 310 -22.16 -16.70 24.44
N ASP A 311 -21.44 -17.81 24.32
CA ASP A 311 -20.98 -18.59 25.47
C ASP A 311 -20.00 -17.79 26.36
N GLU A 312 -19.16 -16.93 25.78
CA GLU A 312 -18.29 -16.00 26.52
C GLU A 312 -19.05 -14.84 27.19
N GLN A 313 -20.15 -14.34 26.59
CA GLN A 313 -21.04 -13.35 27.22
C GLN A 313 -21.73 -13.92 28.47
N PHE A 314 -21.99 -15.22 28.53
CA PHE A 314 -22.56 -15.91 29.70
C PHE A 314 -21.53 -16.28 30.77
N SER A 315 -20.23 -16.19 30.48
CA SER A 315 -19.20 -16.14 31.51
C SER A 315 -19.05 -14.72 32.07
N SER A 316 -20.15 -14.20 32.64
CA SER A 316 -20.13 -13.05 33.54
C SER A 316 -19.07 -13.28 34.61
N GLU A 317 -18.19 -12.29 34.81
CA GLU A 317 -17.42 -12.04 36.03
C GLU A 317 -17.30 -13.25 36.98
N SER A 318 -16.48 -14.23 36.61
CA SER A 318 -15.72 -14.91 37.62
C SER A 318 -14.28 -14.57 37.33
N ASP A 319 -13.74 -13.72 38.21
CA ASP A 319 -12.32 -13.74 38.51
C ASP A 319 -11.81 -15.16 38.34
N PHE A 320 -10.90 -15.37 37.39
CA PHE A 320 -10.11 -16.58 37.38
C PHE A 320 -9.49 -16.66 38.77
N ASN A 321 -9.97 -17.62 39.54
CA ASN A 321 -10.25 -17.41 40.94
C ASN A 321 -8.95 -17.60 41.72
N ILE A 322 -8.10 -16.56 41.77
CA ILE A 322 -6.85 -16.53 42.55
C ILE A 322 -7.15 -16.86 44.02
N ASN A 323 -8.35 -16.54 44.51
CA ASN A 323 -8.82 -16.91 45.84
C ASN A 323 -9.19 -18.39 45.98
N LEU A 324 -9.69 -19.05 44.92
CA LEU A 324 -9.90 -20.50 44.90
C LEU A 324 -8.56 -21.25 44.82
N ILE A 325 -7.58 -20.74 44.05
CA ILE A 325 -6.22 -21.29 44.00
C ILE A 325 -5.50 -21.09 45.36
N LYS A 326 -5.65 -19.92 46.00
CA LYS A 326 -5.13 -19.65 47.36
C LYS A 326 -5.81 -20.48 48.45
N LYS A 327 -7.10 -20.80 48.31
CA LYS A 327 -7.82 -21.74 49.20
C LYS A 327 -7.48 -23.20 48.94
N ALA A 328 -7.14 -23.58 47.71
CA ALA A 328 -6.77 -24.95 47.33
C ALA A 328 -5.29 -25.27 47.58
N LEU A 329 -4.42 -24.25 47.68
CA LEU A 329 -2.98 -24.36 47.93
C LEU A 329 -2.56 -25.20 49.15
N PRO A 330 -3.32 -25.30 50.27
CA PRO A 330 -2.95 -26.18 51.39
C PRO A 330 -3.18 -27.68 51.13
N ASN A 331 -3.97 -28.06 50.12
CA ASN A 331 -4.43 -29.44 49.91
C ASN A 331 -3.94 -30.08 48.59
N LEU A 332 -3.00 -29.45 47.87
CA LEU A 332 -2.39 -30.04 46.68
C LEU A 332 -1.29 -31.04 47.08
N ASN A 333 -1.52 -32.30 46.75
CA ASN A 333 -0.62 -33.42 47.04
C ASN A 333 0.76 -33.22 46.38
N CYS A 334 1.82 -33.73 47.03
CA CYS A 334 3.23 -33.54 46.69
C CYS A 334 3.59 -33.87 45.22
N GLU A 335 2.83 -34.75 44.55
CA GLU A 335 3.04 -35.13 43.15
C GLU A 335 2.72 -34.03 42.12
N LEU A 336 1.68 -33.21 42.35
CA LEU A 336 1.36 -32.12 41.41
C LEU A 336 2.42 -31.00 41.44
N ARG A 337 3.02 -30.77 42.61
CA ARG A 337 4.12 -29.81 42.79
C ARG A 337 5.38 -30.26 42.04
N LYS A 338 5.70 -31.56 42.11
CA LYS A 338 6.79 -32.17 41.33
C LYS A 338 6.56 -32.11 39.82
N THR A 339 5.32 -32.22 39.38
CA THR A 339 4.96 -32.15 37.95
C THR A 339 5.09 -30.71 37.41
N LEU A 340 4.73 -29.71 38.23
CA LEU A 340 4.90 -28.29 37.91
C LEU A 340 6.38 -27.86 37.93
N ASP A 341 7.18 -28.33 38.89
CA ASP A 341 8.62 -28.07 38.95
C ASP A 341 9.37 -28.77 37.79
N ALA A 342 8.95 -29.97 37.39
CA ALA A 342 9.48 -30.65 36.20
C ALA A 342 9.12 -29.92 34.90
N ALA A 343 7.89 -29.40 34.77
CA ALA A 343 7.47 -28.60 33.61
C ALA A 343 8.20 -27.25 33.52
N ALA A 344 8.51 -26.62 34.67
CA ALA A 344 9.30 -25.39 34.73
C ALA A 344 10.77 -25.62 34.32
N THR A 345 11.33 -26.81 34.60
CA THR A 345 12.71 -27.17 34.26
C THR A 345 12.87 -27.51 32.77
N VAL A 346 11.85 -28.11 32.14
CA VAL A 346 11.86 -28.40 30.68
C VAL A 346 11.77 -27.10 29.83
N LEU A 347 11.21 -26.02 30.38
CA LEU A 347 11.14 -24.73 29.70
C LEU A 347 12.44 -23.89 29.80
N SER A 348 13.43 -24.32 30.60
CA SER A 348 14.69 -23.59 30.80
C SER A 348 15.93 -24.16 30.08
N GLU A 349 15.86 -25.35 29.47
CA GLU A 349 17.04 -25.99 28.84
C GLU A 349 16.77 -26.53 27.41
N GLY A 350 16.10 -25.74 26.58
CA GLY A 350 16.08 -25.96 25.13
C GLY A 350 17.16 -25.13 24.45
N GLU A 351 18.35 -25.68 24.22
CA GLU A 351 19.32 -25.09 23.29
C GLU A 351 18.70 -25.03 21.89
N ILE A 352 18.33 -23.83 21.45
CA ILE A 352 17.95 -23.55 20.08
C ILE A 352 19.25 -23.57 19.25
N THR A 353 19.56 -24.70 18.62
CA THR A 353 20.67 -24.80 17.67
C THR A 353 20.37 -23.97 16.41
N TYR A 354 21.13 -22.89 16.20
CA TYR A 354 21.13 -22.12 14.96
C TYR A 354 21.89 -22.87 13.86
N GLY A 355 21.18 -23.68 13.09
CA GLY A 355 21.65 -24.26 11.84
C GLY A 355 21.03 -23.54 10.64
N ARG A 356 21.86 -23.08 9.69
CA ARG A 356 21.40 -22.66 8.36
C ARG A 356 20.69 -23.87 7.72
N SER A 357 19.39 -23.76 7.46
CA SER A 357 18.71 -24.73 6.59
C SER A 357 19.47 -24.81 5.26
N GLU A 358 19.85 -26.02 4.83
CA GLU A 358 20.55 -26.21 3.57
C GLU A 358 19.77 -25.53 2.43
N LYS A 359 20.43 -24.56 1.77
CA LYS A 359 19.94 -24.01 0.52
C LYS A 359 19.81 -25.19 -0.45
N ARG A 360 18.58 -25.60 -0.78
CA ARG A 360 18.32 -26.37 -2.00
C ARG A 360 19.01 -25.60 -3.13
N ARG A 361 20.11 -26.16 -3.66
CA ARG A 361 20.77 -25.63 -4.85
C ARG A 361 19.74 -25.74 -5.96
N ALA A 362 19.10 -24.63 -6.30
CA ALA A 362 18.40 -24.51 -7.57
C ALA A 362 19.43 -24.89 -8.64
N SER A 363 19.17 -25.99 -9.33
CA SER A 363 19.92 -26.42 -10.51
C SER A 363 20.06 -25.21 -11.43
N GLN A 364 21.29 -24.88 -11.80
CA GLN A 364 21.57 -23.89 -12.84
C GLN A 364 20.99 -24.42 -14.15
N GLN A 365 19.69 -24.17 -14.38
CA GLN A 365 19.11 -24.28 -15.70
C GLN A 365 19.75 -23.19 -16.55
N GLN A 366 20.24 -23.57 -17.74
CA GLN A 366 20.67 -22.61 -18.74
C GLN A 366 19.54 -21.61 -18.99
N GLU A 367 19.79 -20.33 -18.71
CA GLU A 367 18.85 -19.23 -18.94
C GLU A 367 18.74 -18.99 -20.45
N PHE A 368 17.68 -19.50 -21.08
CA PHE A 368 17.30 -19.10 -22.43
C PHE A 368 16.38 -17.89 -22.30
N ALA A 369 16.97 -16.74 -22.00
CA ALA A 369 16.23 -15.48 -21.86
C ALA A 369 16.00 -14.87 -23.24
N LYS A 370 14.73 -14.70 -23.62
CA LYS A 370 14.32 -13.87 -24.75
C LYS A 370 13.71 -12.58 -24.21
N LYS A 371 14.04 -11.45 -24.85
CA LYS A 371 13.46 -10.15 -24.51
C LYS A 371 12.38 -9.82 -25.52
N TYR A 372 11.24 -9.34 -25.05
CA TYR A 372 10.11 -8.95 -25.89
C TYR A 372 9.72 -7.52 -25.60
N ARG A 373 9.32 -6.81 -26.65
CA ARG A 373 8.64 -5.52 -26.56
C ARG A 373 7.18 -5.72 -26.86
N ILE A 374 6.33 -5.32 -25.93
CA ILE A 374 4.88 -5.52 -26.00
C ILE A 374 4.20 -4.16 -26.01
N ARG A 375 3.30 -3.97 -26.97
CA ARG A 375 2.39 -2.84 -27.07
C ARG A 375 1.02 -3.24 -26.56
N PHE A 376 0.42 -2.42 -25.71
CA PHE A 376 -0.91 -2.66 -25.16
C PHE A 376 -1.75 -1.39 -25.09
N SER A 377 -3.07 -1.54 -25.04
CA SER A 377 -4.01 -0.46 -24.71
C SER A 377 -4.36 -0.46 -23.23
N LYS A 378 -4.64 0.73 -22.71
CA LYS A 378 -5.13 1.04 -21.37
C LYS A 378 -6.28 2.03 -21.50
N THR A 379 -7.52 1.56 -21.49
CA THR A 379 -8.73 2.34 -21.78
C THR A 379 -9.81 2.15 -20.71
N GLY A 380 -10.84 3.01 -20.72
CA GLY A 380 -11.92 2.95 -19.74
C GLY A 380 -11.44 3.14 -18.30
N GLU A 381 -11.94 2.32 -17.39
CA GLU A 381 -11.58 2.37 -15.97
C GLU A 381 -10.09 2.04 -15.73
N MET A 382 -9.46 1.30 -16.63
CA MET A 382 -8.04 0.99 -16.53
C MET A 382 -7.12 2.21 -16.75
N SER A 383 -7.67 3.33 -17.26
CA SER A 383 -6.95 4.60 -17.32
C SER A 383 -6.54 5.12 -15.93
N PHE A 384 -7.26 4.74 -14.87
CA PHE A 384 -6.97 5.17 -13.49
C PHE A 384 -5.91 4.33 -12.77
N PHE A 385 -5.51 3.20 -13.36
CA PHE A 385 -4.49 2.34 -12.79
C PHE A 385 -3.11 2.97 -12.97
N THR A 386 -2.34 3.00 -11.89
CA THR A 386 -0.96 3.47 -11.93
C THR A 386 -0.09 2.48 -12.69
N TYR A 387 1.11 2.91 -13.09
CA TYR A 387 2.04 2.01 -13.75
C TYR A 387 2.43 0.81 -12.87
N GLN A 388 2.42 0.96 -11.53
CA GLN A 388 2.74 -0.14 -10.61
C GLN A 388 1.61 -1.16 -10.55
N ASP A 389 0.37 -0.71 -10.61
CA ASP A 389 -0.80 -1.60 -10.64
C ASP A 389 -0.81 -2.38 -11.95
N VAL A 390 -0.58 -1.72 -13.08
CA VAL A 390 -0.47 -2.35 -14.40
C VAL A 390 0.70 -3.34 -14.45
N ARG A 391 1.86 -2.97 -13.88
CA ARG A 391 3.01 -3.88 -13.77
C ARG A 391 2.64 -5.13 -12.97
N THR A 392 1.96 -4.97 -11.83
CA THR A 392 1.54 -6.07 -10.97
C THR A 392 0.52 -6.96 -11.69
N LEU A 393 -0.45 -6.36 -12.38
CA LEU A 393 -1.43 -7.06 -13.22
C LEU A 393 -0.73 -7.96 -14.25
N PHE A 394 0.19 -7.42 -15.05
CA PHE A 394 0.90 -8.22 -16.04
C PHE A 394 1.73 -9.34 -15.41
N LEU A 395 2.37 -9.11 -14.25
CA LEU A 395 3.11 -10.16 -13.55
C LEU A 395 2.20 -11.30 -13.08
N LYS A 396 1.00 -11.00 -12.57
CA LYS A 396 0.01 -12.01 -12.21
C LYS A 396 -0.51 -12.76 -13.44
N CYS A 397 -0.79 -12.07 -14.54
CA CYS A 397 -1.19 -12.71 -15.79
C CYS A 397 -0.07 -13.60 -16.36
N PHE A 398 1.20 -13.18 -16.26
CA PHE A 398 2.33 -14.02 -16.65
C PHE A 398 2.41 -15.29 -15.81
N GLU A 399 2.25 -15.19 -14.49
CA GLU A 399 2.23 -16.35 -13.60
C GLU A 399 1.05 -17.29 -13.93
N GLN A 400 -0.15 -16.75 -14.10
CA GLN A 400 -1.36 -17.51 -14.47
C GLN A 400 -1.18 -18.24 -15.81
N CYS A 401 -0.52 -17.60 -16.78
CA CYS A 401 -0.22 -18.18 -18.10
C CYS A 401 1.07 -19.04 -18.12
N LYS A 402 1.72 -19.25 -16.96
CA LYS A 402 2.98 -20.00 -16.83
C LYS A 402 4.14 -19.43 -17.67
N LEU A 403 4.14 -18.12 -17.89
CA LEU A 403 5.19 -17.38 -18.58
C LEU A 403 6.29 -17.00 -17.56
N ALA A 404 7.42 -17.71 -17.61
CA ALA A 404 8.50 -17.54 -16.64
C ALA A 404 9.30 -16.23 -16.85
N VAL A 405 8.93 -15.17 -16.15
CA VAL A 405 9.64 -13.88 -16.19
C VAL A 405 11.03 -14.00 -15.54
N VAL A 406 12.06 -13.47 -16.21
CA VAL A 406 13.44 -13.45 -15.71
C VAL A 406 13.57 -12.47 -14.54
N MET A 407 14.31 -12.88 -13.51
CA MET A 407 14.57 -12.06 -12.32
C MET A 407 15.95 -11.39 -12.38
N THR A 408 16.10 -10.23 -11.75
CA THR A 408 17.41 -9.58 -11.60
C THR A 408 18.32 -10.30 -10.60
N LYS A 409 19.64 -10.23 -10.81
CA LYS A 409 20.67 -10.91 -10.01
C LYS A 409 21.22 -10.04 -8.86
N GLY A 410 20.33 -9.40 -8.09
CA GLY A 410 20.68 -8.52 -6.96
C GLY A 410 20.22 -9.04 -5.59
N PHE A 411 20.49 -8.28 -4.52
CA PHE A 411 20.07 -8.61 -3.14
C PHE A 411 18.54 -8.71 -2.98
N LYS A 412 17.78 -8.01 -3.83
CA LYS A 412 16.33 -8.14 -3.99
C LYS A 412 16.01 -8.45 -5.46
N PRO A 413 15.93 -9.73 -5.84
CA PRO A 413 15.55 -10.13 -7.18
C PRO A 413 14.17 -9.56 -7.50
N HIS A 414 14.05 -8.86 -8.62
CA HIS A 414 12.79 -8.34 -9.11
C HIS A 414 12.59 -8.76 -10.58
N PRO A 415 11.34 -8.93 -11.03
CA PRO A 415 11.05 -9.25 -12.42
C PRO A 415 11.61 -8.20 -13.37
N LYS A 416 12.28 -8.66 -14.43
CA LYS A 416 12.80 -7.82 -15.50
C LYS A 416 11.70 -7.43 -16.48
N ILE A 417 10.93 -6.43 -16.05
CA ILE A 417 9.92 -5.74 -16.83
C ILE A 417 10.20 -4.24 -16.75
N ALA A 418 10.22 -3.55 -17.89
CA ALA A 418 10.54 -2.13 -17.98
C ALA A 418 9.55 -1.41 -18.90
N PHE A 419 8.84 -0.43 -18.36
CA PHE A 419 7.88 0.39 -19.12
C PHE A 419 8.57 1.58 -19.79
N ALA A 420 7.88 2.17 -20.76
CA ALA A 420 8.26 3.41 -21.45
C ALA A 420 8.03 4.64 -20.55
N ALA A 421 7.36 5.66 -21.08
CA ALA A 421 6.65 6.68 -20.31
C ALA A 421 5.17 6.24 -20.15
N PRO A 422 4.75 5.73 -18.99
CA PRO A 422 3.35 5.41 -18.75
C PRO A 422 2.49 6.68 -18.87
N ALA A 423 1.27 6.55 -19.40
CA ALA A 423 0.31 7.63 -19.43
C ALA A 423 -0.07 8.07 -18.00
N SER A 424 -0.34 9.37 -17.83
CA SER A 424 -0.87 9.93 -16.59
C SER A 424 -2.17 9.24 -16.19
N ILE A 425 -2.47 9.26 -14.88
CA ILE A 425 -3.73 8.71 -14.36
C ILE A 425 -4.91 9.44 -15.01
N GLY A 426 -5.92 8.69 -15.46
CA GLY A 426 -7.10 9.21 -16.15
C GLY A 426 -6.93 9.46 -17.65
N VAL A 427 -5.72 9.27 -18.20
CA VAL A 427 -5.45 9.32 -19.64
C VAL A 427 -5.55 7.92 -20.23
N GLU A 428 -6.39 7.76 -21.24
CA GLU A 428 -6.46 6.51 -22.01
C GLU A 428 -5.29 6.41 -22.97
N SER A 429 -4.88 5.20 -23.34
CA SER A 429 -3.80 4.99 -24.31
C SER A 429 -4.01 3.74 -25.15
N GLU A 430 -3.70 3.83 -26.45
CA GLU A 430 -3.60 2.68 -27.39
C GLU A 430 -2.15 2.30 -27.71
N ALA A 431 -1.20 2.92 -27.01
CA ALA A 431 0.21 2.86 -27.29
C ALA A 431 1.04 2.88 -26.00
N GLU A 432 0.64 2.08 -25.01
CA GLU A 432 1.54 1.76 -23.90
C GLU A 432 2.53 0.69 -24.34
N TYR A 433 3.75 0.74 -23.80
CA TYR A 433 4.79 -0.23 -24.13
C TYR A 433 5.52 -0.68 -22.87
N PHE A 434 5.90 -1.95 -22.85
CA PHE A 434 6.91 -2.46 -21.94
C PHE A 434 7.80 -3.51 -22.61
N ASP A 435 9.02 -3.59 -22.10
CA ASP A 435 9.97 -4.65 -22.39
C ASP A 435 9.91 -5.71 -21.27
N VAL A 436 9.88 -7.00 -21.60
CA VAL A 436 9.93 -8.11 -20.64
C VAL A 436 10.93 -9.18 -21.07
N GLU A 437 11.70 -9.72 -20.13
CA GLU A 437 12.54 -10.89 -20.37
C GLU A 437 11.83 -12.17 -19.89
N ILE A 438 11.64 -13.14 -20.78
CA ILE A 438 11.01 -14.45 -20.50
C ILE A 438 12.03 -15.56 -20.69
N ASN A 439 12.11 -16.48 -19.72
CA ASN A 439 12.94 -17.67 -19.76
C ASN A 439 12.22 -18.81 -20.51
N MET A 440 12.05 -18.66 -21.83
CA MET A 440 11.47 -19.69 -22.69
C MET A 440 12.16 -19.75 -24.05
N ILE A 441 12.24 -20.96 -24.61
CA ILE A 441 12.88 -21.23 -25.90
C ILE A 441 11.96 -20.81 -27.06
N GLN A 442 10.66 -21.01 -26.90
CA GLN A 442 9.66 -20.76 -27.95
C GLN A 442 9.32 -19.27 -28.05
N THR A 443 9.05 -18.81 -29.27
CA THR A 443 8.46 -17.49 -29.50
C THR A 443 7.01 -17.50 -29.02
N ILE A 444 6.60 -16.44 -28.34
CA ILE A 444 5.29 -16.34 -27.68
C ILE A 444 4.45 -15.33 -28.46
N ASP A 445 3.23 -15.72 -28.82
CA ASP A 445 2.19 -14.78 -29.20
C ASP A 445 1.50 -14.29 -27.92
N PHE A 446 1.94 -13.13 -27.42
CA PHE A 446 1.41 -12.58 -26.18
C PHE A 446 -0.05 -12.16 -26.28
N ALA A 447 -0.53 -11.77 -27.46
CA ALA A 447 -1.92 -11.37 -27.64
C ALA A 447 -2.85 -12.59 -27.42
N SER A 448 -2.54 -13.71 -28.06
CA SER A 448 -3.31 -14.96 -27.93
C SER A 448 -3.25 -15.55 -26.51
N VAL A 449 -2.13 -15.38 -25.80
CA VAL A 449 -1.94 -15.95 -24.46
C VAL A 449 -2.52 -15.05 -23.35
N LEU A 450 -2.32 -13.74 -23.43
CA LEU A 450 -2.68 -12.82 -22.35
C LEU A 450 -4.10 -12.24 -22.47
N ASN A 451 -4.57 -11.89 -23.67
CA ASN A 451 -5.88 -11.25 -23.82
C ASN A 451 -7.06 -12.05 -23.22
N PRO A 452 -7.06 -13.41 -23.20
CA PRO A 452 -8.12 -14.16 -22.53
C PRO A 452 -8.17 -14.03 -20.99
N VAL A 453 -7.05 -13.62 -20.35
CA VAL A 453 -6.96 -13.46 -18.89
C VAL A 453 -6.84 -12.00 -18.47
N LEU A 454 -6.65 -11.08 -19.42
CA LEU A 454 -6.59 -9.66 -19.15
C LEU A 454 -7.99 -9.10 -18.90
N PRO A 455 -8.13 -8.20 -17.92
CA PRO A 455 -9.39 -7.53 -17.64
C PRO A 455 -9.77 -6.54 -18.75
N ASN A 456 -11.06 -6.21 -18.83
CA ASN A 456 -11.58 -5.20 -19.74
C ASN A 456 -10.81 -3.87 -19.58
N GLY A 457 -10.49 -3.24 -20.71
CA GLY A 457 -9.69 -2.01 -20.74
C GLY A 457 -8.17 -2.22 -20.81
N ILE A 458 -7.67 -3.46 -20.67
CA ILE A 458 -6.28 -3.81 -21.02
C ILE A 458 -6.27 -4.82 -22.17
N GLN A 459 -5.57 -4.50 -23.25
CA GLN A 459 -5.39 -5.43 -24.37
C GLN A 459 -3.98 -5.39 -24.91
N VAL A 460 -3.34 -6.54 -25.05
CA VAL A 460 -2.10 -6.68 -25.83
C VAL A 460 -2.44 -6.57 -27.30
N LEU A 461 -1.84 -5.59 -27.96
CA LEU A 461 -2.08 -5.26 -29.36
C LEU A 461 -1.00 -5.84 -30.27
N GLU A 462 0.24 -5.86 -29.80
CA GLU A 462 1.38 -6.27 -30.60
C GLU A 462 2.56 -6.69 -29.72
N SER A 463 3.38 -7.60 -30.22
CA SER A 463 4.62 -8.00 -29.54
C SER A 463 5.70 -8.40 -30.53
N VAL A 464 6.94 -8.01 -30.25
CA VAL A 464 8.13 -8.37 -31.05
C VAL A 464 9.26 -8.86 -30.16
N GLU A 465 10.02 -9.85 -30.62
CA GLU A 465 11.26 -10.30 -29.96
C GLU A 465 12.40 -9.33 -30.27
N ILE A 466 13.15 -8.93 -29.25
CA ILE A 466 14.18 -7.89 -29.34
C ILE A 466 15.50 -8.42 -28.75
N PRO A 467 16.67 -7.92 -29.22
CA PRO A 467 17.94 -8.27 -28.60
C PRO A 467 17.97 -7.92 -27.10
N ILE A 468 18.57 -8.78 -26.27
CA ILE A 468 18.71 -8.53 -24.82
C ILE A 468 19.43 -7.20 -24.57
N LYS A 469 20.49 -6.94 -25.35
CA LYS A 469 21.20 -5.67 -25.37
C LYS A 469 20.58 -4.79 -26.45
N HIS A 470 19.65 -3.94 -26.04
CA HIS A 470 18.96 -2.99 -26.91
C HIS A 470 18.81 -1.66 -26.17
N GLU A 471 18.66 -0.55 -26.92
CA GLU A 471 18.28 0.76 -26.37
C GLU A 471 17.03 0.62 -25.48
N SER A 472 17.03 1.34 -24.35
CA SER A 472 15.90 1.32 -23.43
C SER A 472 14.67 1.95 -24.10
N LEU A 473 13.51 1.40 -23.78
CA LEU A 473 12.24 1.86 -24.33
C LEU A 473 12.01 3.36 -24.07
N ALA A 474 12.32 3.83 -22.86
CA ALA A 474 12.23 5.26 -22.50
C ALA A 474 13.17 6.16 -23.31
N ALA A 475 14.38 5.69 -23.66
CA ALA A 475 15.31 6.46 -24.50
C ALA A 475 14.87 6.47 -25.98
N SER A 476 14.17 5.42 -26.41
CA SER A 476 13.71 5.34 -27.80
C SER A 476 12.58 6.32 -28.13
N ILE A 477 11.80 6.78 -27.15
CA ILE A 477 10.61 7.61 -27.37
C ILE A 477 10.93 9.07 -27.09
N ASN A 478 10.70 9.94 -28.08
CA ASN A 478 10.85 11.39 -27.94
C ASN A 478 9.62 12.18 -28.38
N LEU A 479 8.55 11.51 -28.84
CA LEU A 479 7.33 12.17 -29.27
C LEU A 479 6.10 11.34 -28.88
N ASN A 480 5.06 12.00 -28.40
CA ASN A 480 3.78 11.38 -28.06
C ASN A 480 2.66 12.07 -28.82
N GLU A 481 1.75 11.29 -29.38
CA GLU A 481 0.56 11.81 -30.06
C GLU A 481 -0.69 11.57 -29.21
N TYR A 482 -1.40 12.65 -28.92
CA TYR A 482 -2.61 12.66 -28.13
C TYR A 482 -3.78 13.26 -28.90
N ARG A 483 -4.96 12.71 -28.66
CA ARG A 483 -6.25 13.32 -28.99
C ARG A 483 -6.84 13.91 -27.72
N PHE A 484 -7.06 15.22 -27.74
CA PHE A 484 -7.82 15.95 -26.73
C PHE A 484 -9.21 16.23 -27.27
N ASP A 485 -10.23 15.74 -26.57
CA ASP A 485 -11.63 15.92 -26.93
C ASP A 485 -12.32 16.77 -25.88
N PHE A 486 -12.68 17.99 -26.29
CA PHE A 486 -13.36 18.99 -25.48
C PHE A 486 -14.86 19.09 -25.82
N SER A 487 -15.43 18.14 -26.57
CA SER A 487 -16.81 18.20 -27.05
C SER A 487 -17.88 18.23 -25.94
N GLU A 488 -17.57 17.65 -24.78
CA GLU A 488 -18.42 17.68 -23.57
C GLU A 488 -18.14 18.88 -22.65
N THR A 489 -17.20 19.75 -23.03
CA THR A 489 -16.87 20.98 -22.29
C THR A 489 -17.61 22.20 -22.85
N ASP A 490 -17.58 23.30 -22.09
CA ASP A 490 -18.03 24.63 -22.51
C ASP A 490 -16.98 25.39 -23.34
N LEU A 491 -15.83 24.78 -23.62
CA LEU A 491 -14.73 25.37 -24.38
C LEU A 491 -15.04 25.33 -25.89
N ALA A 492 -15.00 26.49 -26.56
CA ALA A 492 -15.18 26.54 -28.01
C ALA A 492 -13.86 26.22 -28.73
N SER A 493 -13.94 25.70 -29.96
CA SER A 493 -12.73 25.43 -30.76
C SER A 493 -11.82 26.65 -30.93
N ASN A 494 -12.41 27.84 -31.00
CA ASN A 494 -11.66 29.08 -31.15
C ASN A 494 -10.86 29.42 -29.87
N ASP A 495 -11.32 29.01 -28.68
CA ASP A 495 -10.61 29.27 -27.43
C ASP A 495 -9.29 28.50 -27.38
N VAL A 496 -9.30 27.22 -27.76
CA VAL A 496 -8.08 26.38 -27.84
C VAL A 496 -7.12 26.90 -28.92
N LYS A 497 -7.64 27.31 -30.07
CA LYS A 497 -6.83 27.92 -31.14
C LYS A 497 -6.20 29.23 -30.70
N ASN A 498 -6.96 30.07 -29.99
CA ASN A 498 -6.45 31.34 -29.45
C ASN A 498 -5.37 31.11 -28.40
N TRP A 499 -5.57 30.14 -27.49
CA TRP A 499 -4.55 29.71 -26.55
C TRP A 499 -3.25 29.30 -27.27
N TYR A 500 -3.35 28.50 -28.33
CA TYR A 500 -2.18 28.10 -29.11
C TYR A 500 -1.55 29.24 -29.93
N SER A 501 -2.34 30.26 -30.29
CA SER A 501 -1.87 31.41 -31.09
C SER A 501 -0.93 32.37 -30.34
N GLN A 502 -0.89 32.30 -29.01
CA GLN A 502 0.01 33.09 -28.17
C GLN A 502 1.47 32.95 -28.62
N GLN A 503 2.26 34.02 -28.54
CA GLN A 503 3.68 33.95 -28.94
C GLN A 503 4.48 32.99 -28.07
N GLU A 504 4.15 32.96 -26.77
CA GLU A 504 4.75 32.12 -25.75
C GLU A 504 3.64 31.63 -24.81
N ILE A 505 3.72 30.38 -24.38
CA ILE A 505 2.80 29.77 -23.42
C ILE A 505 3.61 29.40 -22.18
N ALA A 506 3.86 30.40 -21.33
CA ALA A 506 4.69 30.26 -20.15
C ALA A 506 4.05 29.35 -19.08
N MET A 507 4.87 28.49 -18.49
CA MET A 507 4.48 27.56 -17.44
C MET A 507 5.62 27.39 -16.44
N GLU A 508 5.26 27.34 -15.16
CA GLU A 508 6.20 27.07 -14.08
C GLU A 508 6.05 25.62 -13.60
N ARG A 509 7.18 24.92 -13.49
CA ARG A 509 7.25 23.56 -12.98
C ARG A 509 8.09 23.53 -11.71
N ASP A 510 7.47 23.20 -10.59
CA ASP A 510 8.19 23.01 -9.34
C ASP A 510 9.03 21.73 -9.38
N SER A 511 10.31 21.87 -9.08
CA SER A 511 11.23 20.76 -8.83
C SER A 511 11.70 20.80 -7.38
N LYS A 512 12.25 19.67 -6.89
CA LYS A 512 12.73 19.54 -5.51
C LYS A 512 13.72 20.64 -5.06
N ASN A 513 14.38 21.33 -6.00
CA ASN A 513 15.43 22.30 -5.71
C ASN A 513 15.19 23.71 -6.32
N ALA A 514 14.23 23.88 -7.25
CA ALA A 514 13.98 25.15 -7.94
C ALA A 514 12.67 25.10 -8.75
N THR A 515 12.06 26.26 -9.01
CA THR A 515 10.99 26.44 -10.00
C THR A 515 11.61 26.64 -11.38
N LEU A 516 11.18 25.81 -12.34
CA LEU A 516 11.65 25.85 -13.72
C LEU A 516 10.60 26.52 -14.60
N SER A 517 10.97 27.61 -15.27
CA SER A 517 10.13 28.25 -16.28
C SER A 517 10.31 27.55 -17.64
N LEU A 518 9.18 27.23 -18.29
CA LEU A 518 9.09 26.51 -19.57
C LEU A 518 8.10 27.21 -20.49
N ASP A 519 8.36 27.22 -21.79
CA ASP A 519 7.37 27.59 -22.82
C ASP A 519 6.77 26.32 -23.42
N LEU A 520 5.50 26.03 -23.09
CA LEU A 520 4.78 24.85 -23.57
C LEU A 520 4.68 24.82 -25.10
N LYS A 521 4.66 25.98 -25.76
CA LYS A 521 4.52 26.05 -27.22
C LYS A 521 5.69 25.35 -27.93
N THR A 522 6.89 25.42 -27.37
CA THR A 522 8.09 24.75 -27.91
C THR A 522 7.99 23.22 -27.91
N TYR A 523 7.17 22.64 -27.03
CA TYR A 523 6.97 21.20 -26.92
C TYR A 523 5.84 20.69 -27.82
N VAL A 524 5.05 21.58 -28.43
CA VAL A 524 3.98 21.20 -29.37
C VAL A 524 4.55 21.16 -30.78
N HIS A 525 4.95 19.96 -31.22
CA HIS A 525 5.48 19.71 -32.55
C HIS A 525 4.42 19.84 -33.64
N GLU A 526 3.20 19.38 -33.36
CA GLU A 526 2.06 19.50 -34.27
C GLU A 526 0.77 19.74 -33.47
N PHE A 527 -0.06 20.64 -33.98
CA PHE A 527 -1.36 20.97 -33.42
C PHE A 527 -2.39 21.11 -34.54
N GLN A 528 -3.45 20.31 -34.47
CA GLN A 528 -4.49 20.29 -35.50
C GLN A 528 -5.87 20.04 -34.87
N GLU A 529 -6.89 20.78 -35.30
CA GLU A 529 -8.29 20.40 -35.05
C GLU A 529 -8.71 19.33 -36.06
N ILE A 530 -9.14 18.17 -35.57
CA ILE A 530 -9.53 17.01 -36.40
C ILE A 530 -11.04 16.79 -36.46
N ALA A 531 -11.79 17.36 -35.52
CA ALA A 531 -13.25 17.47 -35.51
C ALA A 531 -13.66 18.65 -34.61
N ASP A 532 -14.94 19.04 -34.58
CA ASP A 532 -15.43 20.11 -33.70
C ASP A 532 -15.00 19.87 -32.25
N ARG A 533 -14.18 20.78 -31.72
CA ARG A 533 -13.64 20.74 -30.35
C ARG A 533 -12.76 19.51 -30.05
N VAL A 534 -12.26 18.83 -31.07
CA VAL A 534 -11.33 17.69 -30.95
C VAL A 534 -10.01 18.01 -31.63
N PHE A 535 -8.92 17.94 -30.87
CA PHE A 535 -7.60 18.36 -31.29
C PHE A 535 -6.58 17.23 -31.19
N LEU A 536 -5.71 17.14 -32.18
CA LEU A 536 -4.51 16.32 -32.20
C LEU A 536 -3.32 17.16 -31.72
N PHE A 537 -2.60 16.64 -30.74
CA PHE A 537 -1.36 17.20 -30.22
C PHE A 537 -0.23 16.18 -30.37
N LYS A 538 0.81 16.54 -31.13
CA LYS A 538 2.10 15.84 -31.07
C LYS A 538 3.03 16.59 -30.13
N LEU A 539 3.32 15.99 -28.98
CA LEU A 539 4.17 16.57 -27.95
C LEU A 539 5.57 15.95 -28.05
N ILE A 540 6.59 16.78 -28.31
CA ILE A 540 7.99 16.37 -28.44
C ILE A 540 8.76 16.59 -27.14
N SER A 541 9.70 15.71 -26.82
CA SER A 541 10.63 15.85 -25.70
C SER A 541 11.74 16.83 -26.05
N LEU A 542 12.04 17.77 -25.14
CA LEU A 542 13.19 18.67 -25.24
C LEU A 542 14.13 18.43 -24.05
N ASP A 543 15.42 18.24 -24.28
CA ASP A 543 16.42 17.92 -23.24
C ASP A 543 16.00 16.79 -22.30
N ASN A 544 15.45 15.69 -22.86
CA ASN A 544 14.88 14.56 -22.11
C ASN A 544 13.74 14.94 -21.15
N ARG A 545 13.10 16.10 -21.34
CA ARG A 545 11.91 16.54 -20.62
C ARG A 545 10.69 16.37 -21.51
N LEU A 546 9.68 15.72 -20.97
CA LEU A 546 8.35 15.61 -21.56
C LEU A 546 7.42 16.63 -20.91
N ILE A 547 6.47 17.13 -21.69
CA ILE A 547 5.29 17.81 -21.16
C ILE A 547 4.21 16.77 -20.92
N LYS A 548 3.59 16.86 -19.75
CA LYS A 548 2.46 16.03 -19.40
C LYS A 548 1.16 16.64 -19.91
N THR A 549 0.14 15.82 -20.11
CA THR A 549 -1.14 16.26 -20.63
C THR A 549 -1.88 17.18 -19.65
N ASP A 550 -1.70 16.98 -18.34
CA ASP A 550 -2.21 17.87 -17.27
C ASP A 550 -1.65 19.28 -17.38
N GLU A 551 -0.39 19.44 -17.79
CA GLU A 551 0.23 20.76 -17.94
C GLU A 551 -0.38 21.54 -19.12
N ILE A 552 -0.70 20.86 -20.22
CA ILE A 552 -1.44 21.44 -21.36
C ILE A 552 -2.85 21.85 -20.93
N LEU A 553 -3.58 20.93 -20.29
CA LEU A 553 -4.93 21.21 -19.81
C LEU A 553 -5.00 22.40 -18.85
N ASN A 554 -4.10 22.42 -17.85
CA ASN A 554 -4.04 23.49 -16.87
C ASN A 554 -3.72 24.84 -17.53
N SER A 555 -2.82 24.86 -18.51
CA SER A 555 -2.51 26.08 -19.26
C SER A 555 -3.70 26.60 -20.06
N ILE A 556 -4.45 25.72 -20.73
CA ILE A 556 -5.67 26.10 -21.44
C ILE A 556 -6.71 26.66 -20.45
N ASN A 557 -6.87 26.02 -19.30
CA ASN A 557 -7.84 26.45 -18.28
C ASN A 557 -7.48 27.78 -17.63
N GLN A 558 -6.18 28.06 -17.44
CA GLN A 558 -5.71 29.37 -17.01
C GLN A 558 -6.02 30.46 -18.04
N PHE A 559 -5.89 30.15 -19.33
CA PHE A 559 -6.20 31.08 -20.42
C PHE A 559 -7.71 31.33 -20.57
N ARG A 560 -8.50 30.26 -20.54
CA ARG A 560 -9.97 30.30 -20.62
C ARG A 560 -10.53 29.25 -19.66
N PRO A 561 -11.09 29.65 -18.51
CA PRO A 561 -11.64 28.70 -17.55
C PRO A 561 -12.76 27.85 -18.15
N PHE A 562 -12.69 26.54 -17.93
CA PHE A 562 -13.67 25.56 -18.37
C PHE A 562 -13.69 24.36 -17.41
N LYS A 563 -14.70 23.52 -17.55
CA LYS A 563 -14.79 22.28 -16.77
C LYS A 563 -13.83 21.24 -17.34
N LEU A 564 -12.63 21.19 -16.77
CA LEU A 564 -11.55 20.30 -17.21
C LEU A 564 -12.01 18.83 -17.29
N TYR A 565 -12.87 18.37 -16.38
CA TYR A 565 -13.27 16.97 -16.24
C TYR A 565 -14.09 16.35 -17.37
N HIS A 566 -14.71 17.19 -18.22
CA HIS A 566 -15.37 16.71 -19.43
C HIS A 566 -14.39 16.51 -20.59
N THR A 567 -13.09 16.75 -20.37
CA THR A 567 -12.07 16.51 -21.38
C THR A 567 -11.67 15.06 -21.42
N LYS A 568 -11.79 14.43 -22.58
CA LYS A 568 -11.27 13.08 -22.82
C LYS A 568 -9.92 13.17 -23.49
N ILE A 569 -8.93 12.48 -22.93
CA ILE A 569 -7.57 12.42 -23.50
C ILE A 569 -7.24 10.97 -23.84
N LEU A 570 -6.85 10.76 -25.10
CA LEU A 570 -6.40 9.47 -25.61
C LEU A 570 -5.01 9.61 -26.22
N ARG A 571 -4.03 8.87 -25.70
CA ARG A 571 -2.73 8.73 -26.35
C ARG A 571 -2.80 7.69 -27.46
N LEU A 572 -2.70 8.16 -28.69
CA LEU A 572 -2.77 7.35 -29.90
C LEU A 572 -1.44 6.64 -30.17
N ARG A 573 -0.32 7.35 -30.02
CA ARG A 573 1.01 6.84 -30.39
C ARG A 573 2.12 7.32 -29.45
N GLN A 574 3.11 6.47 -29.24
CA GLN A 574 4.45 6.85 -28.77
C GLN A 574 5.41 6.62 -29.92
N LEU A 575 6.26 7.59 -30.20
CA LEU A 575 7.04 7.67 -31.43
C LEU A 575 8.49 8.10 -31.15
N THR A 576 9.36 7.65 -32.04
CA THR A 576 10.67 8.25 -32.29
C THR A 576 10.54 9.14 -33.52
N TYR A 577 10.74 10.43 -33.33
CA TYR A 577 10.91 11.39 -34.41
C TYR A 577 12.41 11.58 -34.67
N VAL A 578 12.86 11.17 -35.86
CA VAL A 578 14.25 11.29 -36.31
C VAL A 578 14.27 11.43 -37.84
N ASN A 579 15.08 12.36 -38.36
CA ASN A 579 15.22 12.60 -39.81
C ASN A 579 13.86 12.75 -40.55
N ASP A 580 12.93 13.51 -39.96
CA ASP A 580 11.57 13.73 -40.47
C ASP A 580 10.71 12.47 -40.65
N GLN A 581 11.08 11.37 -39.99
CA GLN A 581 10.32 10.13 -39.93
C GLN A 581 9.75 9.92 -38.53
N TYR A 582 8.53 9.38 -38.49
CA TYR A 582 7.88 8.90 -37.27
C TYR A 582 7.96 7.38 -37.24
N LEU A 583 8.70 6.84 -36.28
CA LEU A 583 8.84 5.40 -36.11
C LEU A 583 8.23 5.01 -34.77
N ASN A 584 7.38 3.99 -34.74
CA ASN A 584 6.96 3.44 -33.46
C ASN A 584 8.09 2.57 -32.84
N PRO A 585 8.07 2.32 -31.51
CA PRO A 585 9.10 1.54 -30.81
C PRO A 585 9.32 0.10 -31.32
N ILE A 586 8.39 -0.45 -32.09
CA ILE A 586 8.49 -1.77 -32.74
C ILE A 586 9.10 -1.61 -34.15
N GLU A 587 8.59 -0.68 -34.96
CA GLU A 587 9.09 -0.36 -36.30
C GLU A 587 10.55 0.08 -36.32
N LYS A 588 10.97 0.89 -35.32
CA LYS A 588 12.36 1.35 -35.19
C LYS A 588 13.36 0.19 -35.16
N GLN A 589 12.95 -1.01 -34.78
CA GLN A 589 13.83 -2.19 -34.72
C GLN A 589 14.05 -2.85 -36.08
N ALA A 590 13.18 -2.60 -37.05
CA ALA A 590 13.30 -3.16 -38.39
C ALA A 590 14.30 -2.39 -39.28
N ILE A 591 14.80 -1.25 -38.80
CA ILE A 591 15.74 -0.33 -39.46
C ILE A 591 17.07 -0.39 -38.72
#